data_AF-A0A1F8ARM1-F1
#
_entry.id   AF-A0A1F8ARM1-F1
#
_cell.length_a   1.000
_cell.length_b   1.000
_cell.length_c   1.000
_cell.angle_alpha   90.00
_cell.angle_beta   90.00
_cell.angle_gamma   90.00
#
_symmetry.space_group_name_H-M   'P 1'
#
loop_
_entity.id
_entity.type
_entity.pdbx_description
1 polymer ?
#
loop_
_entity_poly.entity_id
_entity_poly.type
_entity_poly.pdbx_seq_one_letter_code
_entity_poly.pdbx_strand_id
1 'polypeptide(L)'
;MNLNGNWVDLVIILILIFFVSEAWRVGFWYLLADFASFLGSLIISLRGYQFTAFFLRENFSLSHSIANALGFLATAILAETLLGFIFISAVAKLPREAWKHWANKALSILPALGEGLILVAFLLTLVIGFPINPAVKKDVAESRIGSFLLRETSGLEKSVNEIFGGVIEDSLTYLTIKPGSRESIPLTTGKAELSLDEASEKAMFGMVNEERRKVGVGELTWAPEIVPVSRAHARDMWERQYFSHVSPEGADVGDRLIAGGISFKIAGENLAMAPTLATAHNGLMNSEGHRRNILDPEFGKVGIGVIDNGIYGKMFVQVFTD
;
A
#
# COMPACT_ATOMS: atom_id res chain seq x y z
N MET A 1 2.60 28.46 25.03
CA MET A 1 1.31 27.87 25.46
C MET A 1 1.43 26.37 25.30
N ASN A 2 1.64 25.62 26.39
CA ASN A 2 1.59 24.17 26.34
C ASN A 2 0.15 23.76 26.04
N LEU A 3 -0.08 23.17 24.88
CA LEU A 3 -1.32 22.45 24.61
C LEU A 3 -1.31 21.22 25.52
N ASN A 4 -1.99 21.30 26.67
CA ASN A 4 -2.36 20.11 27.47
C ASN A 4 -3.41 19.25 26.73
N GLY A 5 -3.30 19.13 25.40
CA GLY A 5 -4.28 18.55 24.50
C GLY A 5 -3.60 17.83 23.33
N ASN A 6 -4.25 16.79 22.84
CA ASN A 6 -3.78 15.94 21.75
C ASN A 6 -3.77 16.73 20.43
N TRP A 7 -2.69 16.64 19.64
CA TRP A 7 -2.56 17.38 18.38
C TRP A 7 -3.59 16.95 17.33
N VAL A 8 -4.07 15.70 17.38
CA VAL A 8 -5.13 15.19 16.51
C VAL A 8 -6.43 15.95 16.77
N ASP A 9 -6.80 16.18 18.03
CA ASP A 9 -7.99 16.98 18.38
C ASP A 9 -7.89 18.40 17.81
N LEU A 10 -6.69 19.00 17.87
CA LEU A 10 -6.45 20.33 17.32
C LEU A 10 -6.61 20.35 15.80
N VAL A 11 -6.07 19.34 15.09
CA VAL A 11 -6.24 19.22 13.63
C VAL A 11 -7.72 19.06 13.26
N ILE A 12 -8.46 18.20 13.98
CA ILE A 12 -9.90 18.02 13.75
C ILE A 12 -10.65 19.33 13.94
N ILE A 13 -10.39 20.07 15.04
CA ILE A 13 -11.02 21.36 15.31
C ILE A 13 -10.71 22.37 14.20
N LEU A 14 -9.46 22.43 13.72
CA LEU A 14 -9.07 23.33 12.64
C LEU A 14 -9.82 23.00 11.33
N ILE A 15 -9.98 21.73 11.00
CA ILE A 15 -10.78 21.29 9.84
C ILE A 15 -12.23 21.73 10.02
N LEU A 16 -12.85 21.49 11.17
CA LEU A 16 -14.25 21.88 11.41
C LEU A 16 -14.43 23.40 11.36
N ILE A 17 -13.49 24.18 11.89
CA ILE A 17 -13.50 25.66 11.77
C ILE A 17 -13.46 26.08 10.30
N PHE A 18 -12.63 25.43 9.48
CA PHE A 18 -12.56 25.70 8.05
C PHE A 18 -13.93 25.48 7.37
N PHE A 19 -14.57 24.33 7.58
CA PHE A 19 -15.90 24.04 7.03
C PHE A 19 -16.97 25.05 7.48
N VAL A 20 -16.99 25.40 8.78
CA VAL A 20 -17.91 26.42 9.31
C VAL A 20 -17.65 27.80 8.70
N SER A 21 -16.38 28.15 8.46
CA SER A 21 -16.01 29.44 7.87
C SER A 21 -16.47 29.57 6.41
N GLU A 22 -16.48 28.46 5.67
CA GLU A 22 -16.99 28.40 4.32
C GLU A 22 -18.52 28.53 4.30
N ALA A 23 -19.19 27.88 5.26
CA ALA A 23 -20.64 27.82 5.30
C ALA A 23 -21.32 29.19 5.28
N TRP A 24 -20.71 30.16 5.97
CA TRP A 24 -21.24 31.53 6.08
C TRP A 24 -21.31 32.29 4.73
N ARG A 25 -20.53 31.85 3.72
CA ARG A 25 -20.45 32.50 2.41
C ARG A 25 -21.47 31.94 1.42
N VAL A 26 -21.83 30.66 1.56
CA VAL A 26 -22.55 29.91 0.53
C VAL A 26 -24.06 29.84 0.80
N GLY A 27 -24.44 29.54 2.06
CA GLY A 27 -25.83 29.40 2.48
C GLY A 27 -26.33 27.96 2.52
N PHE A 28 -27.39 27.74 3.29
CA PHE A 28 -27.85 26.43 3.75
C PHE A 28 -28.29 25.51 2.62
N TRP A 29 -29.11 25.98 1.68
CA TRP A 29 -29.69 25.08 0.69
C TRP A 29 -28.67 24.49 -0.27
N TYR A 30 -27.67 25.28 -0.67
CA TYR A 30 -26.58 24.78 -1.50
C TYR A 30 -25.73 23.78 -0.72
N LEU A 31 -25.30 24.12 0.51
CA LEU A 31 -24.52 23.20 1.34
C LEU A 31 -25.29 21.94 1.72
N LEU A 32 -26.60 22.01 1.87
CA LEU A 32 -27.43 20.83 2.11
C LEU A 32 -27.44 19.90 0.89
N ALA A 33 -27.54 20.45 -0.32
CA ALA A 33 -27.45 19.68 -1.55
C ALA A 33 -26.05 19.07 -1.74
N ASP A 34 -25.01 19.85 -1.44
CA ASP A 34 -23.61 19.43 -1.51
C ASP A 34 -23.34 18.29 -0.52
N PHE A 35 -23.66 18.48 0.76
CA PHE A 35 -23.59 17.46 1.80
C PHE A 35 -24.35 16.18 1.44
N ALA A 36 -25.57 16.31 0.91
CA ALA A 36 -26.36 15.14 0.49
C ALA A 36 -25.72 14.41 -0.70
N SER A 37 -25.07 15.15 -1.62
CA SER A 37 -24.35 14.58 -2.76
C SER A 37 -23.10 13.84 -2.30
N PHE A 38 -22.29 14.48 -1.46
CA PHE A 38 -21.12 13.89 -0.84
C PHE A 38 -21.48 12.60 -0.09
N LEU A 39 -22.46 12.65 0.82
CA LEU A 39 -22.87 11.48 1.60
C LEU A 39 -23.42 10.36 0.71
N GLY A 40 -24.26 10.70 -0.27
CA GLY A 40 -24.78 9.74 -1.24
C GLY A 40 -23.66 9.09 -2.07
N SER A 41 -22.68 9.88 -2.51
CA SER A 41 -21.54 9.40 -3.28
C SER A 41 -20.65 8.45 -2.49
N LEU A 42 -20.46 8.70 -1.19
CA LEU A 42 -19.71 7.84 -0.30
C LEU A 42 -20.42 6.48 -0.12
N ILE A 43 -21.74 6.49 0.07
CA ILE A 43 -22.53 5.25 0.19
C ILE A 43 -22.50 4.46 -1.13
N ILE A 44 -22.66 5.14 -2.27
CA ILE A 44 -22.62 4.52 -3.59
C ILE A 44 -21.24 3.93 -3.88
N SER A 45 -20.16 4.68 -3.62
CA SER A 45 -18.79 4.23 -3.87
C SER A 45 -18.42 3.02 -3.02
N LEU A 46 -18.79 2.99 -1.73
CA LEU A 46 -18.54 1.83 -0.85
C LEU A 46 -19.15 0.52 -1.38
N ARG A 47 -20.23 0.58 -2.17
CA ARG A 47 -20.90 -0.61 -2.72
C ARG A 47 -20.62 -0.84 -4.21
N GLY A 48 -20.38 0.23 -4.96
CA GLY A 48 -20.28 0.22 -6.42
C GLY A 48 -18.85 0.22 -6.95
N TYR A 49 -17.83 0.45 -6.11
CA TYR A 49 -16.44 0.59 -6.57
C TYR A 49 -15.94 -0.61 -7.38
N GLN A 50 -16.44 -1.81 -7.09
CA GLN A 50 -15.99 -3.06 -7.71
C GLN A 50 -16.19 -3.08 -9.24
N PHE A 51 -17.26 -2.45 -9.73
CA PHE A 51 -17.52 -2.36 -11.17
C PHE A 51 -16.49 -1.49 -11.87
N THR A 52 -16.24 -0.30 -11.31
CA THR A 52 -15.23 0.64 -11.82
C THR A 52 -13.84 0.05 -11.69
N ALA A 53 -13.54 -0.64 -10.58
CA ALA A 53 -12.28 -1.34 -10.36
C ALA A 53 -12.05 -2.45 -11.40
N PHE A 54 -13.08 -3.24 -11.71
CA PHE A 54 -13.01 -4.25 -12.76
C PHE A 54 -12.67 -3.62 -14.12
N PHE A 55 -13.41 -2.57 -14.51
CA PHE A 55 -13.12 -1.84 -15.74
C PHE A 55 -11.68 -1.30 -15.78
N LEU A 56 -11.21 -0.73 -14.69
CA LEU A 56 -9.85 -0.17 -14.59
C LEU A 56 -8.76 -1.26 -14.72
N ARG A 57 -8.97 -2.45 -14.15
CA ARG A 57 -8.03 -3.58 -14.30
C ARG A 57 -7.91 -4.04 -15.75
N GLU A 58 -9.05 -4.26 -16.41
CA GLU A 58 -9.09 -4.79 -17.77
C GLU A 58 -8.49 -3.83 -18.81
N ASN A 59 -8.57 -2.52 -18.57
CA ASN A 59 -8.16 -1.51 -19.56
C ASN A 59 -6.79 -0.88 -19.28
N PHE A 60 -6.30 -0.91 -18.04
CA PHE A 60 -5.09 -0.15 -17.64
C PHE A 60 -4.03 -0.99 -16.92
N SER A 61 -4.17 -2.31 -16.90
CA SER A 61 -3.20 -3.25 -16.31
C SER A 61 -2.84 -2.92 -14.85
N LEU A 62 -3.79 -2.37 -14.10
CA LEU A 62 -3.59 -2.01 -12.70
C LEU A 62 -3.66 -3.23 -11.78
N SER A 63 -2.91 -3.19 -10.68
CA SER A 63 -3.01 -4.21 -9.63
C SER A 63 -4.41 -4.22 -9.00
N HIS A 64 -4.74 -5.32 -8.31
CA HIS A 64 -6.06 -5.46 -7.69
C HIS A 64 -6.38 -4.32 -6.72
N SER A 65 -5.44 -3.98 -5.84
CA SER A 65 -5.68 -2.97 -4.80
C SER A 65 -5.64 -1.54 -5.34
N ILE A 66 -4.74 -1.23 -6.28
CA ILE A 66 -4.72 0.08 -6.94
C ILE A 66 -6.04 0.30 -7.70
N ALA A 67 -6.52 -0.72 -8.42
CA ALA A 67 -7.78 -0.63 -9.13
C ALA A 67 -8.98 -0.50 -8.19
N ASN A 68 -8.99 -1.15 -7.03
CA ASN A 68 -10.04 -0.99 -6.04
C ASN A 68 -10.08 0.44 -5.48
N ALA A 69 -8.94 0.99 -5.08
CA ALA A 69 -8.85 2.36 -4.55
C ALA A 69 -9.23 3.41 -5.60
N LEU A 70 -8.69 3.30 -6.82
CA LEU A 70 -9.07 4.20 -7.92
C LEU A 70 -10.52 4.01 -8.34
N GLY A 71 -11.01 2.77 -8.34
CA GLY A 71 -12.41 2.45 -8.60
C GLY A 71 -13.34 3.11 -7.59
N PHE A 72 -12.96 3.12 -6.31
CA PHE A 72 -13.72 3.82 -5.27
C PHE A 72 -13.74 5.32 -5.49
N LEU A 73 -12.58 5.95 -5.71
CA LEU A 73 -12.47 7.39 -5.93
C LEU A 73 -13.21 7.84 -7.18
N ALA A 74 -13.04 7.12 -8.30
CA ALA A 74 -13.74 7.44 -9.55
C ALA A 74 -15.25 7.26 -9.41
N THR A 75 -15.71 6.22 -8.72
CA THR A 75 -17.15 6.01 -8.46
C THR A 75 -17.70 7.13 -7.57
N ALA A 76 -16.97 7.54 -6.54
CA ALA A 76 -17.36 8.66 -5.67
C ALA A 76 -17.49 9.96 -6.48
N ILE A 77 -16.47 10.34 -7.25
CA ILE A 77 -16.49 11.57 -8.06
C ILE A 77 -17.65 11.57 -9.07
N LEU A 78 -17.87 10.46 -9.78
CA LEU A 78 -18.96 10.35 -10.76
C LEU A 78 -20.34 10.43 -10.08
N ALA A 79 -20.50 9.72 -8.96
CA ALA A 79 -21.75 9.73 -8.19
C ALA A 79 -22.03 11.11 -7.58
N GLU A 80 -21.02 11.75 -6.99
CA GLU A 80 -21.12 13.08 -6.41
C GLU A 80 -21.48 14.14 -7.47
N THR A 81 -20.85 14.10 -8.64
CA THR A 81 -21.15 15.01 -9.74
C THR A 81 -22.61 14.87 -10.20
N LEU A 82 -23.08 13.62 -10.35
CA LEU A 82 -24.46 13.34 -10.76
C LEU A 82 -25.47 13.77 -9.70
N LEU A 83 -25.24 13.38 -8.43
CA LEU A 83 -26.12 13.74 -7.31
C LEU A 83 -26.12 15.25 -7.08
N GLY A 84 -24.97 15.91 -7.18
CA GLY A 84 -24.80 17.36 -7.07
C GLY A 84 -25.66 18.09 -8.10
N PHE A 85 -25.57 17.67 -9.37
CA PHE A 85 -26.42 18.23 -10.42
C PHE A 85 -27.92 18.06 -10.10
N ILE A 86 -28.33 16.87 -9.63
CA ILE A 86 -29.73 16.58 -9.30
C ILE A 86 -30.21 17.42 -8.11
N PHE A 87 -29.47 17.43 -7.00
CA PHE A 87 -29.87 18.11 -5.77
C PHE A 87 -29.79 19.62 -5.90
N ILE A 88 -28.76 20.17 -6.55
CA ILE A 88 -28.68 21.60 -6.84
C ILE A 88 -29.84 22.02 -7.77
N SER A 89 -30.15 21.23 -8.79
CA SER A 89 -31.29 21.51 -9.68
C SER A 89 -32.63 21.46 -8.94
N ALA A 90 -32.77 20.57 -7.95
CA ALA A 90 -33.97 20.50 -7.11
C ALA A 90 -34.07 21.73 -6.18
N VAL A 91 -32.97 22.09 -5.52
CA VAL A 91 -32.87 23.24 -4.63
C VAL A 91 -33.09 24.56 -5.38
N ALA A 92 -32.61 24.68 -6.62
CA ALA A 92 -32.80 25.86 -7.47
C ALA A 92 -34.28 26.19 -7.76
N LYS A 93 -35.19 25.21 -7.60
CA LYS A 93 -36.64 25.42 -7.75
C LYS A 93 -37.31 26.01 -6.51
N LEU A 94 -36.60 26.17 -5.40
CA LEU A 94 -37.16 26.72 -4.16
C LEU A 94 -37.52 28.20 -4.31
N PRO A 95 -38.62 28.66 -3.67
CA PRO A 95 -39.05 30.05 -3.73
C PRO A 95 -37.99 31.01 -3.18
N ARG A 96 -37.89 32.22 -3.75
CA ARG A 96 -36.82 33.21 -3.45
C ARG A 96 -36.77 33.61 -1.97
N GLU A 97 -37.89 33.53 -1.28
CA GLU A 97 -38.07 33.79 0.14
C GLU A 97 -37.21 32.84 0.99
N ALA A 98 -37.08 31.58 0.56
CA ALA A 98 -36.27 30.57 1.24
C ALA A 98 -34.76 30.88 1.19
N TRP A 99 -34.31 31.67 0.20
CA TRP A 99 -32.90 32.03 0.01
C TRP A 99 -32.47 33.25 0.82
N LYS A 100 -33.39 34.19 1.08
CA LYS A 100 -33.10 35.49 1.70
C LYS A 100 -33.23 35.50 3.22
N HIS A 101 -33.82 34.46 3.80
CA HIS A 101 -34.03 34.40 5.24
C HIS A 101 -32.69 34.29 5.99
N TRP A 102 -32.52 35.00 7.11
CA TRP A 102 -31.29 34.96 7.91
C TRP A 102 -30.92 33.54 8.38
N ALA A 103 -31.95 32.71 8.60
CA ALA A 103 -31.78 31.30 8.93
C ALA A 103 -31.03 30.51 7.83
N ASN A 104 -31.05 30.95 6.57
CA ASN A 104 -30.28 30.34 5.48
C ASN A 104 -28.76 30.41 5.76
N LYS A 105 -28.28 31.43 6.46
CA LYS A 105 -26.86 31.51 6.86
C LYS A 105 -26.61 30.74 8.15
N ALA A 106 -27.45 30.90 9.15
CA ALA A 106 -27.25 30.24 10.44
C ALA A 106 -27.35 28.70 10.34
N LEU A 107 -28.31 28.18 9.57
CA LEU A 107 -28.52 26.74 9.42
C LEU A 107 -27.47 26.07 8.54
N SER A 108 -26.76 26.83 7.69
CA SER A 108 -25.71 26.32 6.79
C SER A 108 -24.55 25.65 7.52
N ILE A 109 -24.36 26.01 8.80
CA ILE A 109 -23.34 25.44 9.68
C ILE A 109 -23.59 23.94 9.90
N LEU A 110 -24.84 23.50 9.98
CA LEU A 110 -25.19 22.11 10.26
C LEU A 110 -24.72 21.13 9.16
N PRO A 111 -25.08 21.31 7.87
CA PRO A 111 -24.57 20.43 6.82
C PRO A 111 -23.04 20.52 6.69
N ALA A 112 -22.45 21.70 6.80
CA ALA A 112 -20.99 21.86 6.72
C ALA A 112 -20.23 21.13 7.86
N LEU A 113 -20.73 21.20 9.10
CA LEU A 113 -20.18 20.42 10.21
C LEU A 113 -20.38 18.92 9.99
N GLY A 114 -21.54 18.51 9.49
CA GLY A 114 -21.81 17.11 9.16
C GLY A 114 -20.81 16.57 8.14
N GLU A 115 -20.57 17.33 7.07
CA GLU A 115 -19.61 16.99 6.03
C GLU A 115 -18.19 16.86 6.57
N GLY A 116 -17.73 17.90 7.29
CA GLY A 116 -16.40 17.91 7.90
C GLY A 116 -16.20 16.75 8.89
N LEU A 117 -17.22 16.42 9.70
CA LEU A 117 -17.14 15.29 10.63
C LEU A 117 -17.06 13.95 9.91
N ILE A 118 -17.85 13.73 8.86
CA ILE A 118 -17.82 12.48 8.08
C ILE A 118 -16.49 12.35 7.35
N LEU A 119 -16.00 13.42 6.73
CA LEU A 119 -14.71 13.44 6.05
C LEU A 119 -13.57 13.12 7.03
N VAL A 120 -13.53 13.80 8.18
CA VAL A 120 -12.54 13.55 9.23
C VAL A 120 -12.63 12.10 9.70
N ALA A 121 -13.83 11.61 9.99
CA ALA A 121 -13.99 10.24 10.46
C ALA A 121 -13.48 9.23 9.42
N PHE A 122 -13.79 9.43 8.14
CA PHE A 122 -13.29 8.60 7.04
C PHE A 122 -11.75 8.65 6.93
N LEU A 123 -11.16 9.86 7.02
CA LEU A 123 -9.70 10.03 7.01
C LEU A 123 -9.03 9.34 8.21
N LEU A 124 -9.63 9.43 9.40
CA LEU A 124 -9.12 8.74 10.59
C LEU A 124 -9.24 7.21 10.43
N THR A 125 -10.33 6.70 9.84
CA THR A 125 -10.45 5.27 9.54
C THR A 125 -9.35 4.81 8.58
N LEU A 126 -9.04 5.60 7.54
CA LEU A 126 -7.91 5.34 6.64
C LEU A 126 -6.58 5.31 7.40
N VAL A 127 -6.30 6.34 8.22
CA VAL A 127 -5.09 6.45 9.04
C VAL A 127 -4.88 5.23 9.95
N ILE A 128 -5.95 4.66 10.51
CA ILE A 128 -5.88 3.43 11.31
C ILE A 128 -5.65 2.18 10.44
N GLY A 129 -6.33 2.09 9.30
CA GLY A 129 -6.22 0.96 8.36
C GLY A 129 -4.85 0.87 7.68
N PHE A 130 -4.17 2.00 7.47
CA PHE A 130 -2.85 2.01 6.83
C PHE A 130 -1.71 1.69 7.82
N PRO A 131 -0.63 0.99 7.39
CA PRO A 131 0.61 0.80 8.16
C PRO A 131 1.44 2.09 8.32
N ILE A 132 0.90 3.10 9.01
CA ILE A 132 1.61 4.33 9.37
C ILE A 132 2.33 4.20 10.73
N ASN A 133 3.08 5.24 11.10
CA ASN A 133 3.82 5.31 12.36
C ASN A 133 2.92 4.98 13.58
N PRO A 134 3.29 4.00 14.43
CA PRO A 134 2.53 3.62 15.62
C PRO A 134 2.25 4.78 16.59
N ALA A 135 3.16 5.77 16.68
CA ALA A 135 2.94 6.96 17.49
C ALA A 135 1.70 7.75 17.03
N VAL A 136 1.52 7.91 15.71
CA VAL A 136 0.35 8.61 15.15
C VAL A 136 -0.93 7.83 15.41
N LYS A 137 -0.91 6.50 15.29
CA LYS A 137 -2.07 5.66 15.62
C LYS A 137 -2.46 5.78 17.10
N LYS A 138 -1.44 5.79 17.98
CA LYS A 138 -1.64 6.00 19.41
C LYS A 138 -2.24 7.38 19.68
N ASP A 139 -1.70 8.43 19.06
CA ASP A 139 -2.23 9.79 19.21
C ASP A 139 -3.70 9.88 18.74
N VAL A 140 -4.06 9.22 17.65
CA VAL A 140 -5.46 9.15 17.20
C VAL A 140 -6.35 8.39 18.19
N ALA A 141 -5.87 7.27 18.74
CA ALA A 141 -6.61 6.47 19.72
C ALA A 141 -6.79 7.18 21.08
N GLU A 142 -5.82 8.00 21.49
CA GLU A 142 -5.85 8.78 22.74
C GLU A 142 -6.55 10.14 22.57
N SER A 143 -6.89 10.54 21.34
CA SER A 143 -7.62 11.79 21.05
C SER A 143 -9.08 11.68 21.49
N ARG A 144 -9.63 12.76 22.07
CA ARG A 144 -11.01 12.76 22.56
C ARG A 144 -12.03 12.72 21.43
N ILE A 145 -11.82 13.52 20.40
CA ILE A 145 -12.71 13.62 19.25
C ILE A 145 -12.44 12.46 18.28
N GLY A 146 -11.16 12.17 18.01
CA GLY A 146 -10.75 11.13 17.09
C GLY A 146 -11.22 9.73 17.52
N SER A 147 -11.01 9.36 18.79
CA SER A 147 -11.48 8.07 19.30
C SER A 147 -13.01 7.95 19.32
N PHE A 148 -13.73 9.05 19.59
CA PHE A 148 -15.18 9.09 19.49
C PHE A 148 -15.64 8.82 18.06
N LEU A 149 -15.09 9.53 17.07
CA LEU A 149 -15.42 9.34 15.66
C LEU A 149 -15.10 7.92 15.18
N LEU A 150 -13.93 7.39 15.56
CA LEU A 150 -13.51 6.04 15.18
C LEU A 150 -14.47 4.97 15.70
N ARG A 151 -14.96 5.11 16.93
CA ARG A 151 -15.94 4.17 17.51
C ARG A 151 -17.22 4.12 16.68
N GLU A 152 -17.73 5.27 16.25
CA GLU A 152 -18.93 5.36 15.42
C GLU A 152 -18.70 4.84 13.99
N THR A 153 -17.45 4.86 13.49
CA THR A 153 -17.06 4.33 12.17
C THR A 153 -16.50 2.91 12.19
N SER A 154 -16.49 2.22 13.33
CA SER A 154 -15.88 0.88 13.45
C SER A 154 -16.40 -0.14 12.42
N GLY A 155 -17.67 -0.06 12.02
CA GLY A 155 -18.25 -0.90 10.98
C GLY A 155 -17.70 -0.65 9.55
N LEU A 156 -17.08 0.50 9.30
CA LEU A 156 -16.49 0.86 8.01
C LEU A 156 -15.06 0.36 7.85
N GLU A 157 -14.38 0.02 8.94
CA GLU A 157 -12.96 -0.40 8.93
C GLU A 157 -12.73 -1.57 7.98
N LYS A 158 -13.61 -2.59 8.00
CA LYS A 158 -13.53 -3.73 7.08
C LYS A 158 -13.64 -3.28 5.61
N SER A 159 -14.59 -2.40 5.31
CA SER A 159 -14.81 -1.92 3.93
C SER A 159 -13.61 -1.09 3.44
N VAL A 160 -13.08 -0.23 4.31
CA VAL A 160 -11.89 0.59 4.02
C VAL A 160 -10.67 -0.30 3.80
N ASN A 161 -10.46 -1.32 4.63
CA ASN A 161 -9.35 -2.27 4.45
C ASN A 161 -9.50 -3.10 3.17
N GLU A 162 -10.71 -3.51 2.78
CA GLU A 162 -10.95 -4.19 1.50
C GLU A 162 -10.63 -3.31 0.28
N ILE A 163 -10.91 -2.00 0.36
CA ILE A 163 -10.69 -1.05 -0.74
C ILE A 163 -9.23 -0.61 -0.81
N PHE A 164 -8.62 -0.28 0.32
CA PHE A 164 -7.34 0.41 0.40
C PHE A 164 -6.18 -0.40 1.02
N GLY A 165 -6.46 -1.51 1.69
CA GLY A 165 -5.46 -2.23 2.49
C GLY A 165 -4.24 -2.71 1.71
N GLY A 166 -4.46 -3.29 0.52
CA GLY A 166 -3.36 -3.76 -0.33
C GLY A 166 -2.69 -2.66 -1.16
N VAL A 167 -3.16 -1.40 -1.13
CA VAL A 167 -2.55 -0.32 -1.93
C VAL A 167 -1.13 -0.03 -1.46
N ILE A 168 -0.86 -0.12 -0.15
CA ILE A 168 0.50 0.05 0.35
C ILE A 168 1.38 -1.13 -0.06
N GLU A 169 0.86 -2.35 -0.01
CA GLU A 169 1.61 -3.55 -0.44
C GLU A 169 1.94 -3.50 -1.94
N ASP A 170 1.00 -3.05 -2.77
CA ASP A 170 1.16 -2.92 -4.22
C ASP A 170 1.98 -1.67 -4.65
N SER A 171 1.89 -0.55 -3.91
CA SER A 171 2.65 0.67 -4.20
C SER A 171 4.11 0.60 -3.72
N LEU A 172 4.39 -0.32 -2.82
CA LEU A 172 5.72 -0.68 -2.37
C LEU A 172 6.39 -1.63 -3.37
N THR A 173 6.60 -1.16 -4.62
CA THR A 173 7.31 -1.81 -5.74
C THR A 173 7.78 -3.24 -5.47
N TYR A 174 6.83 -4.16 -5.41
CA TYR A 174 7.11 -5.58 -5.22
C TYR A 174 7.19 -6.23 -6.60
N LEU A 175 8.40 -6.44 -7.09
CA LEU A 175 8.64 -7.22 -8.31
C LEU A 175 9.19 -8.59 -7.92
N THR A 176 8.56 -9.64 -8.45
CA THR A 176 9.12 -10.99 -8.48
C THR A 176 9.00 -11.61 -9.85
N ILE A 177 9.90 -12.54 -10.14
CA ILE A 177 9.90 -13.36 -11.35
C ILE A 177 9.90 -14.81 -10.92
N LYS A 178 9.11 -15.66 -11.59
CA LYS A 178 8.99 -17.08 -11.25
C LYS A 178 10.35 -17.78 -11.34
N PRO A 179 10.71 -18.64 -10.36
CA PRO A 179 11.95 -19.39 -10.41
C PRO A 179 12.10 -20.17 -11.72
N GLY A 180 13.29 -20.09 -12.34
CA GLY A 180 13.60 -20.75 -13.61
C GLY A 180 13.01 -20.07 -14.85
N SER A 181 12.29 -18.96 -14.70
CA SER A 181 11.85 -18.13 -15.84
C SER A 181 13.04 -17.43 -16.50
N ARG A 182 12.96 -17.24 -17.83
CA ARG A 182 13.89 -16.41 -18.61
C ARG A 182 13.34 -15.01 -18.91
N GLU A 183 12.20 -14.66 -18.29
CA GLU A 183 11.62 -13.32 -18.39
C GLU A 183 12.56 -12.28 -17.78
N SER A 184 12.54 -11.07 -18.33
CA SER A 184 13.30 -9.93 -17.82
C SER A 184 12.41 -8.71 -17.77
N ILE A 185 12.41 -8.03 -16.63
CA ILE A 185 11.67 -6.79 -16.43
C ILE A 185 12.69 -5.64 -16.49
N PRO A 186 12.55 -4.67 -17.40
CA PRO A 186 13.41 -3.49 -17.40
C PRO A 186 13.14 -2.67 -16.14
N LEU A 187 14.22 -2.30 -15.44
CA LEU A 187 14.14 -1.37 -14.32
C LEU A 187 14.34 0.06 -14.83
N THR A 188 13.77 1.03 -14.12
CA THR A 188 14.00 2.45 -14.42
C THR A 188 14.28 3.17 -13.11
N THR A 189 15.56 3.22 -12.74
CA THR A 189 16.05 3.93 -11.56
C THR A 189 17.01 5.04 -11.97
N GLY A 190 17.03 6.13 -11.20
CA GLY A 190 18.01 7.19 -11.36
C GLY A 190 19.40 6.77 -10.88
N LYS A 191 20.35 7.73 -10.89
CA LYS A 191 21.65 7.54 -10.21
C LYS A 191 21.39 7.40 -8.72
N ALA A 192 21.69 6.23 -8.18
CA ALA A 192 21.53 5.95 -6.77
C ALA A 192 22.76 5.21 -6.21
N GLU A 193 22.99 5.37 -4.91
CA GLU A 193 24.13 4.80 -4.21
C GLU A 193 23.79 3.39 -3.73
N LEU A 194 24.25 2.38 -4.48
CA LEU A 194 24.05 0.99 -4.12
C LEU A 194 24.82 0.64 -2.85
N SER A 195 24.09 0.28 -1.81
CA SER A 195 24.66 -0.11 -0.52
C SER A 195 24.36 -1.56 -0.19
N LEU A 196 25.30 -2.22 0.48
CA LEU A 196 25.13 -3.59 0.94
C LEU A 196 24.33 -3.60 2.24
N ASP A 197 23.30 -4.45 2.32
CA ASP A 197 22.46 -4.58 3.52
C ASP A 197 22.60 -5.97 4.17
N GLU A 198 23.70 -6.18 4.89
CA GLU A 198 23.96 -7.43 5.61
C GLU A 198 22.95 -7.72 6.74
N ALA A 199 22.31 -6.70 7.27
CA ALA A 199 21.29 -6.86 8.31
C ALA A 199 20.06 -7.56 7.74
N SER A 200 19.61 -7.13 6.56
CA SER A 200 18.51 -7.77 5.84
C SER A 200 18.87 -9.19 5.38
N GLU A 201 20.11 -9.46 4.98
CA GLU A 201 20.58 -10.82 4.64
C GLU A 201 20.40 -11.81 5.82
N LYS A 202 20.92 -11.45 7.00
CA LYS A 202 20.84 -12.29 8.21
C LYS A 202 19.40 -12.45 8.70
N ALA A 203 18.62 -11.38 8.66
CA ALA A 203 17.23 -11.43 9.09
C ALA A 203 16.36 -12.26 8.11
N MET A 204 16.59 -12.15 6.81
CA MET A 204 15.93 -12.99 5.80
C MET A 204 16.27 -14.47 6.02
N PHE A 205 17.53 -14.81 6.30
CA PHE A 205 17.93 -16.18 6.61
C PHE A 205 17.16 -16.76 7.82
N GLY A 206 17.04 -15.96 8.89
CA GLY A 206 16.25 -16.33 10.06
C GLY A 206 14.77 -16.57 9.74
N MET A 207 14.15 -15.69 8.94
CA MET A 207 12.77 -15.82 8.50
C MET A 207 12.55 -17.07 7.62
N VAL A 208 13.46 -17.34 6.69
CA VAL A 208 13.42 -18.55 5.83
C VAL A 208 13.46 -19.83 6.67
N ASN A 209 14.38 -19.92 7.63
CA ASN A 209 14.47 -21.11 8.49
C ASN A 209 13.30 -21.24 9.46
N GLU A 210 12.68 -20.13 9.87
CA GLU A 210 11.43 -20.17 10.63
C GLU A 210 10.28 -20.80 9.82
N GLU A 211 10.14 -20.47 8.53
CA GLU A 211 9.14 -21.11 7.66
C GLU A 211 9.43 -22.60 7.45
N ARG A 212 10.70 -22.99 7.33
CA ARG A 212 11.10 -24.40 7.21
C ARG A 212 10.79 -25.20 8.49
N ARG A 213 11.04 -24.62 9.67
CA ARG A 213 10.65 -25.22 10.96
C ARG A 213 9.14 -25.46 11.07
N LYS A 214 8.32 -24.50 10.64
CA LYS A 214 6.84 -24.62 10.69
C LYS A 214 6.30 -25.82 9.93
N VAL A 215 6.97 -26.21 8.84
CA VAL A 215 6.56 -27.36 8.00
C VAL A 215 7.37 -28.63 8.27
N GLY A 216 8.32 -28.60 9.21
CA GLY A 216 9.11 -29.77 9.62
C GLY A 216 10.16 -30.24 8.61
N VAL A 217 10.62 -29.37 7.70
CA VAL A 217 11.78 -29.67 6.83
C VAL A 217 13.08 -29.16 7.46
N GLY A 218 14.21 -29.78 7.12
CA GLY A 218 15.51 -29.45 7.72
C GLY A 218 15.92 -28.00 7.49
N GLU A 219 16.52 -27.35 8.49
CA GLU A 219 17.00 -25.96 8.34
C GLU A 219 18.14 -25.84 7.32
N LEU A 220 18.18 -24.73 6.61
CA LEU A 220 19.27 -24.40 5.71
C LEU A 220 20.48 -23.92 6.51
N THR A 221 21.67 -24.29 6.06
CA THR A 221 22.93 -23.77 6.57
C THR A 221 23.33 -22.51 5.79
N TRP A 222 23.76 -21.47 6.50
CA TRP A 222 24.32 -20.28 5.86
C TRP A 222 25.62 -20.62 5.13
N ALA A 223 25.65 -20.39 3.82
CA ALA A 223 26.79 -20.70 2.96
C ALA A 223 27.55 -19.42 2.57
N PRO A 224 28.58 -19.01 3.32
CA PRO A 224 29.31 -17.76 3.07
C PRO A 224 29.97 -17.70 1.69
N GLU A 225 30.27 -18.84 1.08
CA GLU A 225 30.81 -18.94 -0.28
C GLU A 225 29.79 -18.56 -1.37
N ILE A 226 28.49 -18.73 -1.11
CA ILE A 226 27.40 -18.40 -2.07
C ILE A 226 27.02 -16.91 -1.97
N VAL A 227 27.21 -16.29 -0.81
CA VAL A 227 26.81 -14.89 -0.56
C VAL A 227 27.42 -13.89 -1.57
N PRO A 228 28.73 -13.95 -1.91
CA PRO A 228 29.29 -13.10 -2.97
C PRO A 228 28.59 -13.24 -4.32
N VAL A 229 28.17 -14.45 -4.69
CA VAL A 229 27.44 -14.71 -5.95
C VAL A 229 26.07 -14.05 -5.93
N SER A 230 25.32 -14.22 -4.84
CA SER A 230 24.00 -13.60 -4.66
C SER A 230 24.10 -12.06 -4.65
N ARG A 231 25.09 -11.49 -3.95
CA ARG A 231 25.34 -10.04 -3.89
C ARG A 231 25.75 -9.48 -5.26
N ALA A 232 26.58 -10.20 -6.00
CA ALA A 232 27.01 -9.80 -7.33
C ALA A 232 25.83 -9.73 -8.30
N HIS A 233 24.94 -10.74 -8.28
CA HIS A 233 23.75 -10.72 -9.14
C HIS A 233 22.76 -9.60 -8.76
N ALA A 234 22.53 -9.38 -7.46
CA ALA A 234 21.70 -8.27 -6.98
C ALA A 234 22.25 -6.90 -7.42
N ARG A 235 23.58 -6.73 -7.38
CA ARG A 235 24.24 -5.51 -7.85
C ARG A 235 24.14 -5.35 -9.36
N ASP A 236 24.37 -6.42 -10.11
CA ASP A 236 24.31 -6.42 -11.59
C ASP A 236 22.93 -6.00 -12.11
N MET A 237 21.87 -6.56 -11.51
CA MET A 237 20.48 -6.20 -11.83
C MET A 237 20.19 -4.71 -11.59
N TRP A 238 20.71 -4.11 -10.52
CA TRP A 238 20.62 -2.67 -10.32
C TRP A 238 21.45 -1.87 -11.32
N GLU A 239 22.73 -2.20 -11.49
CA GLU A 239 23.67 -1.42 -12.32
C GLU A 239 23.26 -1.43 -13.80
N ARG A 240 22.66 -2.53 -14.25
CA ARG A 240 22.28 -2.74 -15.64
C ARG A 240 20.78 -2.67 -15.89
N GLN A 241 20.04 -2.21 -14.87
CA GLN A 241 18.63 -1.85 -14.99
C GLN A 241 17.73 -2.99 -15.50
N TYR A 242 17.91 -4.18 -14.97
CA TYR A 242 17.08 -5.33 -15.30
C TYR A 242 16.77 -6.15 -14.05
N PHE A 243 15.66 -6.86 -14.06
CA PHE A 243 15.31 -7.82 -13.03
C PHE A 243 15.02 -9.15 -13.72
N SER A 244 15.86 -10.16 -13.48
CA SER A 244 15.76 -11.50 -14.11
C SER A 244 16.64 -12.54 -13.41
N HIS A 245 16.27 -13.81 -13.54
CA HIS A 245 17.12 -14.94 -13.17
C HIS A 245 18.33 -15.11 -14.10
N VAL A 246 18.23 -14.60 -15.33
CA VAL A 246 19.23 -14.75 -16.37
C VAL A 246 19.86 -13.39 -16.65
N SER A 247 21.19 -13.32 -16.63
CA SER A 247 21.89 -12.07 -16.98
C SER A 247 21.68 -11.74 -18.47
N PRO A 248 21.94 -10.50 -18.90
CA PRO A 248 21.83 -10.13 -20.32
C PRO A 248 22.76 -10.94 -21.25
N GLU A 249 23.84 -11.51 -20.72
CA GLU A 249 24.74 -12.44 -21.42
C GLU A 249 24.16 -13.86 -21.54
N GLY A 250 23.05 -14.15 -20.85
CA GLY A 250 22.40 -15.46 -20.84
C GLY A 250 22.78 -16.37 -19.68
N ALA A 251 23.59 -15.89 -18.73
CA ALA A 251 24.07 -16.68 -17.59
C ALA A 251 22.98 -16.84 -16.51
N ASP A 252 22.69 -18.08 -16.13
CA ASP A 252 21.75 -18.41 -15.06
C ASP A 252 22.45 -18.60 -13.69
N VAL A 253 21.69 -18.99 -12.66
CA VAL A 253 22.25 -19.21 -11.31
C VAL A 253 23.32 -20.29 -11.29
N GLY A 254 23.20 -21.34 -12.11
CA GLY A 254 24.18 -22.41 -12.21
C GLY A 254 25.48 -21.92 -12.80
N ASP A 255 25.41 -21.14 -13.89
CA ASP A 255 26.58 -20.50 -14.49
C ASP A 255 27.30 -19.60 -13.50
N ARG A 256 26.54 -18.79 -12.74
CA ARG A 256 27.08 -17.89 -11.71
C ARG A 256 27.74 -18.64 -10.55
N LEU A 257 27.15 -19.76 -10.10
CA LEU A 257 27.74 -20.63 -9.07
C LEU A 257 29.04 -21.29 -9.55
N ILE A 258 29.06 -21.81 -10.79
CA ILE A 258 30.26 -22.42 -11.40
C ILE A 258 31.38 -21.38 -11.52
N ALA A 259 31.08 -20.17 -11.99
CA ALA A 259 32.04 -19.07 -12.09
C ALA A 259 32.60 -18.67 -10.71
N GLY A 260 31.79 -18.79 -9.65
CA GLY A 260 32.20 -18.60 -8.26
C GLY A 260 33.01 -19.75 -7.67
N GLY A 261 33.24 -20.85 -8.41
CA GLY A 261 33.95 -22.03 -7.92
C GLY A 261 33.15 -22.88 -6.93
N ILE A 262 31.82 -22.77 -6.97
CA ILE A 262 30.91 -23.45 -6.03
C ILE A 262 30.39 -24.74 -6.68
N SER A 263 30.64 -25.87 -6.01
CA SER A 263 30.12 -27.17 -6.43
C SER A 263 28.71 -27.40 -5.87
N PHE A 264 27.78 -27.80 -6.74
CA PHE A 264 26.40 -28.14 -6.40
C PHE A 264 25.89 -29.25 -7.32
N LYS A 265 24.89 -30.00 -6.88
CA LYS A 265 24.13 -30.95 -7.73
C LYS A 265 22.81 -30.34 -8.16
N ILE A 266 22.19 -29.59 -7.27
CA ILE A 266 20.95 -28.87 -7.51
C ILE A 266 21.11 -27.43 -7.04
N ALA A 267 20.49 -26.51 -7.77
CA ALA A 267 20.49 -25.09 -7.44
C ALA A 267 19.10 -24.50 -7.63
N GLY A 268 18.71 -23.61 -6.73
CA GLY A 268 17.48 -22.84 -6.80
C GLY A 268 17.77 -21.35 -6.62
N GLU A 269 16.94 -20.50 -7.23
CA GLU A 269 17.03 -19.06 -7.04
C GLU A 269 15.65 -18.46 -6.79
N ASN A 270 15.58 -17.58 -5.79
CA ASN A 270 14.46 -16.66 -5.60
C ASN A 270 14.94 -15.22 -5.71
N LEU A 271 14.16 -14.40 -6.42
CA LEU A 271 14.40 -12.98 -6.60
C LEU A 271 13.23 -12.19 -6.07
N ALA A 272 13.51 -11.14 -5.32
CA ALA A 272 12.52 -10.13 -4.97
C ALA A 272 13.13 -8.73 -5.00
N MET A 273 12.43 -7.78 -5.61
CA MET A 273 12.67 -6.36 -5.41
C MET A 273 11.54 -5.84 -4.55
N ALA A 274 11.85 -5.27 -3.39
CA ALA A 274 10.85 -4.77 -2.45
C ALA A 274 11.45 -3.68 -1.55
N PRO A 275 10.67 -2.73 -1.04
CA PRO A 275 11.18 -1.65 -0.20
C PRO A 275 11.58 -2.11 1.20
N THR A 276 11.02 -3.23 1.68
CA THR A 276 11.35 -3.76 3.01
C THR A 276 11.60 -5.26 2.97
N LEU A 277 12.35 -5.74 3.98
CA LEU A 277 12.57 -7.16 4.23
C LEU A 277 11.25 -7.94 4.40
N ALA A 278 10.31 -7.40 5.17
CA ALA A 278 9.04 -8.07 5.45
C ALA A 278 8.21 -8.24 4.17
N THR A 279 8.16 -7.20 3.33
CA THR A 279 7.47 -7.26 2.02
C THR A 279 8.11 -8.31 1.11
N ALA A 280 9.44 -8.34 1.03
CA ALA A 280 10.16 -9.34 0.23
C ALA A 280 9.84 -10.77 0.71
N HIS A 281 9.98 -11.03 2.01
CA HIS A 281 9.76 -12.37 2.58
C HIS A 281 8.32 -12.85 2.40
N ASN A 282 7.33 -12.02 2.77
CA ASN A 282 5.91 -12.38 2.66
C ASN A 282 5.52 -12.65 1.21
N GLY A 283 6.00 -11.81 0.28
CA GLY A 283 5.72 -12.00 -1.13
C GLY A 283 6.31 -13.32 -1.66
N LEU A 284 7.57 -13.63 -1.33
CA LEU A 284 8.20 -14.90 -1.72
C LEU A 284 7.41 -16.10 -1.16
N MET A 285 6.89 -16.03 0.06
CA MET A 285 6.07 -17.10 0.64
C MET A 285 4.67 -17.20 0.01
N ASN A 286 4.08 -16.09 -0.44
CA ASN A 286 2.78 -16.08 -1.10
C ASN A 286 2.83 -16.56 -2.56
N SER A 287 4.01 -16.61 -3.17
CA SER A 287 4.21 -17.18 -4.50
C SER A 287 4.51 -18.68 -4.43
N GLU A 288 3.71 -19.50 -5.10
CA GLU A 288 3.86 -20.96 -5.09
C GLU A 288 5.27 -21.42 -5.52
N GLY A 289 5.83 -20.83 -6.58
CA GLY A 289 7.14 -21.21 -7.10
C GLY A 289 8.28 -20.86 -6.15
N HIS A 290 8.27 -19.64 -5.58
CA HIS A 290 9.30 -19.19 -4.65
C HIS A 290 9.21 -19.91 -3.30
N ARG A 291 8.00 -20.09 -2.77
CA ARG A 291 7.74 -20.86 -1.56
C ARG A 291 8.21 -22.31 -1.72
N ARG A 292 8.02 -22.92 -2.89
CA ARG A 292 8.53 -24.27 -3.16
C ARG A 292 10.04 -24.34 -2.97
N ASN A 293 10.82 -23.39 -3.51
CA ASN A 293 12.26 -23.35 -3.27
C ASN A 293 12.61 -23.18 -1.78
N ILE A 294 11.93 -22.28 -1.07
CA ILE A 294 12.17 -22.03 0.37
C ILE A 294 11.93 -23.29 1.21
N LEU A 295 10.92 -24.08 0.87
CA LEU A 295 10.50 -25.26 1.63
C LEU A 295 11.01 -26.58 1.06
N ASP A 296 11.83 -26.54 0.01
CA ASP A 296 12.31 -27.76 -0.65
C ASP A 296 13.27 -28.52 0.30
N PRO A 297 12.96 -29.79 0.64
CA PRO A 297 13.83 -30.60 1.49
C PRO A 297 15.13 -31.02 0.80
N GLU A 298 15.25 -30.90 -0.54
CA GLU A 298 16.48 -31.24 -1.23
C GLU A 298 17.59 -30.19 -1.01
N PHE A 299 17.23 -28.94 -0.69
CA PHE A 299 18.20 -27.89 -0.37
C PHE A 299 18.68 -27.98 1.09
N GLY A 300 20.01 -27.91 1.27
CA GLY A 300 20.69 -27.91 2.57
C GLY A 300 21.41 -26.60 2.89
N LYS A 301 21.65 -25.74 1.89
CA LYS A 301 22.43 -24.50 2.02
C LYS A 301 21.74 -23.31 1.36
N VAL A 302 22.04 -22.12 1.86
CA VAL A 302 21.60 -20.87 1.24
C VAL A 302 22.63 -19.74 1.37
N GLY A 303 22.82 -18.99 0.29
CA GLY A 303 23.48 -17.69 0.30
C GLY A 303 22.49 -16.61 -0.09
N ILE A 304 22.37 -15.57 0.75
CA ILE A 304 21.45 -14.45 0.51
C ILE A 304 22.28 -13.19 0.26
N GLY A 305 21.98 -12.50 -0.84
CA GLY A 305 22.55 -11.20 -1.17
C GLY A 305 21.48 -10.12 -1.15
N VAL A 306 21.73 -8.99 -0.49
CA VAL A 306 20.82 -7.84 -0.48
C VAL A 306 21.54 -6.54 -0.81
N ILE A 307 21.09 -5.89 -1.88
CA ILE A 307 21.58 -4.57 -2.29
C ILE A 307 20.44 -3.56 -2.19
N ASP A 308 20.64 -2.54 -1.35
CA ASP A 308 19.71 -1.43 -1.12
C ASP A 308 20.04 -0.28 -2.09
N ASN A 309 18.99 0.19 -2.77
CA ASN A 309 19.02 1.29 -3.72
C ASN A 309 18.18 2.49 -3.24
N GLY A 310 18.10 2.68 -1.92
CA GLY A 310 17.45 3.80 -1.26
C GLY A 310 15.95 3.84 -1.56
N ILE A 311 15.49 4.93 -2.19
CA ILE A 311 14.06 5.12 -2.50
C ILE A 311 13.51 4.09 -3.49
N TYR A 312 14.37 3.41 -4.26
CA TYR A 312 13.96 2.37 -5.20
C TYR A 312 13.77 1.00 -4.53
N GLY A 313 14.11 0.90 -3.24
CA GLY A 313 13.99 -0.32 -2.45
C GLY A 313 15.22 -1.22 -2.53
N LYS A 314 15.03 -2.46 -2.11
CA LYS A 314 16.08 -3.46 -1.91
C LYS A 314 15.88 -4.62 -2.87
N MET A 315 16.98 -5.14 -3.37
CA MET A 315 17.00 -6.32 -4.22
C MET A 315 17.54 -7.50 -3.43
N PHE A 316 16.72 -8.53 -3.30
CA PHE A 316 16.99 -9.76 -2.58
C PHE A 316 17.23 -10.88 -3.59
N VAL A 317 18.36 -11.57 -3.43
CA VAL A 317 18.71 -12.77 -4.18
C VAL A 317 18.97 -13.89 -3.18
N GLN A 318 18.14 -14.93 -3.19
CA GLN A 318 18.36 -16.15 -2.41
C GLN A 318 18.82 -17.24 -3.36
N VAL A 319 20.01 -17.80 -3.12
CA VAL A 319 20.52 -18.93 -3.89
C VAL A 319 20.62 -20.14 -2.97
N PHE A 320 19.95 -21.22 -3.36
CA PHE A 320 19.86 -22.47 -2.62
C PHE A 320 20.69 -23.56 -3.31
N THR A 321 21.33 -24.43 -2.53
CA THR A 321 22.02 -25.64 -3.04
C THR A 321 21.81 -26.82 -2.07
N ASP A 322 22.18 -28.03 -2.51
CA ASP A 322 22.30 -29.21 -1.63
C ASP A 322 23.40 -29.06 -0.55
#